data_AF-V6HHQ2-F1
#
_entry.id   AF-V6HHQ2-F1
#
_cell.length_a   1.000
_cell.length_b   1.000
_cell.length_c   1.000
_cell.angle_alpha   90.00
_cell.angle_beta   90.00
_cell.angle_gamma   90.00
#
_symmetry.space_group_name_H-M   'P 1'
#
loop_
_entity.id
_entity.type
_entity.pdbx_description
1 polymer ?
#
loop_
_entity_poly.entity_id
_entity_poly.type
_entity_poly.pdbx_seq_one_letter_code
_entity_poly.pdbx_strand_id
1 'polypeptide(L)'
;MLICGDLSVSGLVANLSEIGMGILVRNDSNAPLPVGSPVSGKITGQVFGELDFEGIVIRNEKPNDLDSINYIIGIKFTSEISLPDRVIALSLTLDE
;
A
#
# COMPACT_ATOMS: atom_id res chain seq x y z
N MET A 1 3.12 -6.39 -4.10
CA MET A 1 4.59 -6.24 -4.03
C MET A 1 4.94 -4.85 -4.51
N LEU A 2 5.67 -4.09 -3.69
CA LEU A 2 6.22 -2.77 -3.99
C LEU A 2 7.68 -2.90 -4.44
N ILE A 3 8.10 -2.05 -5.37
CA ILE A 3 9.46 -1.96 -5.88
C ILE A 3 9.89 -0.48 -5.82
N CYS A 4 11.05 -0.23 -5.23
CA CYS A 4 11.67 1.09 -5.11
C CYS A 4 13.18 0.96 -5.34
N GLY A 5 13.64 1.20 -6.57
CA GLY A 5 15.02 0.85 -6.94
C GLY A 5 15.25 -0.65 -6.75
N ASP A 6 16.29 -1.01 -5.99
CA ASP A 6 16.61 -2.40 -5.65
C ASP A 6 15.84 -2.93 -4.42
N LEU A 7 15.06 -2.09 -3.75
CA LEU A 7 14.29 -2.48 -2.57
C LEU A 7 12.94 -3.05 -3.00
N SER A 8 12.64 -4.28 -2.55
CA SER A 8 11.31 -4.86 -2.66
C SER A 8 10.65 -4.92 -1.29
N VAL A 9 9.38 -4.52 -1.23
CA VAL A 9 8.58 -4.55 0.00
C VAL A 9 7.28 -5.28 -0.27
N SER A 10 6.95 -6.24 0.57
CA SER A 10 5.66 -6.94 0.54
C SER A 10 4.88 -6.60 1.81
N GLY A 11 3.59 -6.37 1.67
CA GLY A 11 2.73 -5.96 2.77
C GLY A 11 1.26 -6.15 2.42
N LEU A 12 0.42 -5.96 3.43
CA LEU A 12 -1.03 -6.01 3.30
C LEU A 12 -1.57 -4.62 3.01
N VAL A 13 -2.43 -4.49 2.00
CA VAL A 13 -3.13 -3.23 1.74
C VAL A 13 -4.22 -3.07 2.81
N ALA A 14 -4.09 -2.05 3.65
CA ALA A 14 -5.08 -1.73 4.69
C ALA A 14 -6.17 -0.79 4.18
N ASN A 15 -5.86 0.09 3.22
CA ASN A 15 -6.83 0.96 2.60
C ASN A 15 -6.40 1.26 1.16
N LEU A 16 -7.36 1.37 0.24
CA LEU A 16 -7.14 1.56 -1.19
C LEU A 16 -8.22 2.50 -1.75
N SER A 17 -7.79 3.51 -2.48
CA SER A 17 -8.65 4.42 -3.23
C SER A 17 -8.07 4.66 -4.62
N GLU A 18 -8.77 5.41 -5.47
CA GLU A 18 -8.31 5.73 -6.82
C GLU A 18 -7.06 6.64 -6.83
N ILE A 19 -6.78 7.32 -5.72
CA ILE A 19 -5.69 8.32 -5.60
C ILE A 19 -4.51 7.83 -4.74
N GLY A 20 -4.65 6.70 -4.04
CA GLY A 20 -3.58 6.20 -3.19
C GLY A 20 -3.96 4.97 -2.38
N MET A 21 -3.02 4.53 -1.55
CA MET A 21 -3.22 3.39 -0.65
C MET A 21 -2.37 3.46 0.61
N GLY A 22 -2.81 2.72 1.63
CA GLY A 22 -2.08 2.44 2.86
C GLY A 22 -1.66 0.97 2.91
N ILE A 23 -0.40 0.71 3.25
CA ILE A 23 0.19 -0.62 3.28
C ILE A 23 0.77 -0.88 4.67
N LEU A 24 0.39 -2.02 5.25
CA LEU A 24 0.96 -2.55 6.49
C LEU A 24 2.07 -3.53 6.14
N VAL A 25 3.29 -3.20 6.52
CA VAL A 25 4.46 -4.05 6.27
C VAL A 25 4.75 -4.86 7.53
N ARG A 26 4.73 -6.18 7.39
CA ARG A 26 5.18 -7.15 8.41
C ARG A 26 6.54 -7.69 7.91
N ASN A 27 7.59 -7.71 8.75
CA ASN A 27 9.01 -8.15 8.48
C ASN A 27 9.18 -9.05 7.23
N ASP A 28 10.04 -8.74 6.24
CA ASP A 28 11.52 -8.88 6.23
C ASP A 28 12.26 -7.79 5.40
N SER A 29 11.66 -6.62 5.17
CA SER A 29 12.29 -5.55 4.39
C SER A 29 13.23 -4.68 5.24
N ASN A 30 14.50 -4.62 4.82
CA ASN A 30 15.63 -4.08 5.59
C ASN A 30 15.62 -2.56 5.89
N ALA A 31 14.65 -1.79 5.40
CA ALA A 31 14.55 -0.38 5.76
C ALA A 31 13.16 0.20 5.45
N PRO A 32 12.70 1.18 6.26
CA PRO A 32 11.56 2.01 5.90
C PRO A 32 11.85 2.78 4.61
N LEU A 33 10.88 2.87 3.68
CA LEU A 33 11.03 3.66 2.45
C LEU A 33 10.98 5.16 2.74
N PRO A 34 11.91 5.98 2.24
CA PRO A 34 11.90 7.43 2.49
C PRO A 34 10.61 8.08 1.97
N VAL A 35 10.10 9.07 2.69
CA VAL A 35 9.04 9.95 2.18
C VAL A 35 9.58 10.73 1.00
N GLY A 36 8.79 10.83 -0.07
CA GLY A 36 9.18 11.42 -1.34
C GLY A 36 9.79 10.44 -2.33
N SER A 37 10.07 9.20 -1.93
CA SER A 37 10.60 8.20 -2.85
C SER A 37 9.55 7.77 -3.89
N PRO A 38 9.91 7.72 -5.18
CA PRO A 38 9.06 7.14 -6.21
C PRO A 38 9.03 5.61 -6.04
N VAL A 39 7.85 5.03 -6.18
CA VAL A 39 7.60 3.60 -6.05
C VAL A 39 6.71 3.12 -7.18
N SER A 40 6.90 1.89 -7.60
CA SER A 40 5.98 1.19 -8.48
C SER A 40 5.72 -0.20 -7.95
N GLY A 41 4.67 -0.85 -8.43
CA GLY A 41 4.43 -2.22 -8.01
C GLY A 41 3.09 -2.76 -8.43
N LYS A 42 2.75 -3.89 -7.80
CA LYS A 42 1.52 -4.64 -8.04
C LYS A 42 0.71 -4.77 -6.77
N ILE A 43 -0.57 -4.44 -6.88
CA ILE A 43 -1.62 -4.74 -5.91
C ILE A 43 -2.29 -6.03 -6.35
N THR A 44 -2.40 -7.00 -5.46
CA THR A 44 -3.16 -8.21 -5.70
C THR A 44 -4.38 -8.24 -4.79
N GLY A 45 -5.56 -8.44 -5.38
CA GLY A 45 -6.82 -8.49 -4.65
C GLY A 45 -7.74 -9.56 -5.23
N GLN A 46 -8.44 -10.30 -4.36
CA GLN A 46 -9.33 -11.38 -4.79
C GLN A 46 -10.44 -10.90 -5.75
N VAL A 47 -10.83 -9.63 -5.67
CA VAL A 47 -11.97 -9.05 -6.39
C VAL A 47 -11.56 -8.43 -7.73
N PHE A 48 -10.32 -7.95 -7.85
CA PHE A 48 -9.85 -7.20 -9.01
C PHE A 48 -8.60 -7.80 -9.67
N GLY A 49 -8.11 -8.94 -9.19
CA GLY A 49 -6.94 -9.62 -9.74
C GLY A 49 -5.65 -8.89 -9.39
N GLU A 50 -4.85 -8.58 -10.40
CA GLU A 50 -3.61 -7.80 -10.26
C GLU A 50 -3.79 -6.41 -10.87
N LEU A 51 -3.30 -5.39 -10.17
CA LEU A 51 -3.28 -4.01 -10.65
C LEU A 51 -1.89 -3.42 -10.47
N ASP A 52 -1.30 -2.95 -11.57
CA ASP A 52 -0.06 -2.19 -11.55
C ASP A 52 -0.31 -0.75 -11.09
N PHE A 53 0.64 -0.15 -10.37
CA PHE A 53 0.59 1.25 -9.98
C PHE A 53 1.98 1.89 -9.97
N GLU A 54 1.96 3.21 -10.07
CA GLU A 54 3.10 4.09 -9.82
C GLU A 54 2.67 5.16 -8.80
N GLY A 55 3.59 5.55 -7.93
CA GLY A 55 3.28 6.46 -6.84
C GLY A 55 4.49 7.03 -6.13
N ILE A 56 4.20 7.81 -5.10
CA ILE A 56 5.20 8.44 -4.23
C ILE A 56 4.83 8.10 -2.78
N VAL A 57 5.84 7.74 -1.99
CA VAL A 57 5.66 7.55 -0.55
C VAL A 57 5.38 8.90 0.10
N ILE A 58 4.21 9.05 0.70
CA ILE A 58 3.79 10.28 1.40
C ILE A 58 3.78 10.12 2.92
N ARG A 59 3.79 8.88 3.43
CA ARG A 59 3.79 8.57 4.85
C ARG A 59 4.63 7.33 5.10
N ASN A 60 5.41 7.36 6.16
CA ASN A 60 6.16 6.21 6.65
C ASN A 60 6.27 6.32 8.16
N GLU A 61 5.57 5.44 8.87
CA GLU A 61 5.51 5.46 10.34
C GLU A 61 5.69 4.06 10.91
N LYS A 62 6.51 3.97 11.97
CA LYS A 62 6.61 2.76 12.78
C LYS A 62 5.58 2.83 13.91
N PRO A 63 4.58 1.93 13.97
CA PRO A 63 3.65 1.91 15.07
C PRO A 63 4.36 1.49 16.36
N ASN A 64 4.05 2.16 17.47
CA ASN A 64 4.70 1.92 18.76
C ASN A 64 4.21 0.64 19.48
N ASP A 65 3.06 0.09 19.10
CA ASP A 65 2.31 -0.90 19.90
C ASP A 65 1.83 -2.14 19.11
N LEU A 66 2.35 -2.38 17.91
CA LEU A 66 1.95 -3.52 17.09
C LEU A 66 3.16 -4.43 16.83
N ASP A 67 3.36 -5.41 17.72
CA ASP A 67 4.45 -6.40 17.65
C ASP A 67 4.53 -7.16 16.31
N SER A 68 3.46 -7.13 15.50
CA SER A 68 3.38 -7.80 14.20
C SER A 68 3.50 -6.86 12.98
N ILE A 69 3.51 -5.54 13.17
CA ILE A 69 3.59 -4.55 12.08
C ILE A 69 4.86 -3.71 12.28
N ASN A 70 5.78 -3.79 11.34
CA ASN A 70 7.02 -3.05 11.42
C ASN A 70 6.86 -1.57 11.07
N TYR A 71 6.13 -1.28 9.99
CA TYR A 71 5.87 0.09 9.55
C TYR A 71 4.66 0.16 8.61
N ILE A 72 4.07 1.35 8.56
CA ILE A 72 2.93 1.72 7.73
C ILE A 72 3.45 2.64 6.63
N ILE A 73 3.16 2.30 5.37
CA ILE A 73 3.48 3.14 4.22
C ILE A 73 2.19 3.73 3.66
N GLY A 74 2.14 5.04 3.47
CA GLY A 74 1.13 5.71 2.65
C GLY A 74 1.72 6.06 1.29
N ILE A 75 1.01 5.70 0.22
CA ILE A 75 1.42 5.95 -1.16
C ILE A 75 0.34 6.79 -1.83
N LYS A 76 0.75 7.87 -2.48
CA LYS A 76 -0.08 8.63 -3.40
C LYS A 76 0.23 8.20 -4.82
N PHE A 77 -0.77 7.88 -5.63
CA PHE A 77 -0.54 7.51 -7.02
C PHE A 77 -0.16 8.73 -7.87
N THR A 78 0.71 8.50 -8.84
CA THR A 78 1.09 9.53 -9.83
C THR A 78 -0.02 9.76 -10.84
N SER A 79 -0.81 8.73 -11.13
CA SER A 79 -2.03 8.76 -11.92
C SER A 79 -3.16 8.07 -11.16
N GLU A 80 -4.39 8.54 -11.33
CA GLU A 80 -5.57 7.84 -10.80
C GLU A 80 -5.64 6.42 -11.34
N ILE A 81 -5.96 5.46 -10.47
CA ILE A 81 -6.21 4.08 -10.85
C ILE A 81 -7.72 3.84 -10.85
N SER A 82 -8.23 3.15 -11.88
CA SER A 82 -9.63 2.75 -11.92
C SER A 82 -9.84 1.50 -11.06
N LEU A 83 -10.46 1.68 -9.90
CA LEU A 83 -10.88 0.56 -9.07
C LEU A 83 -12.25 0.07 -9.55
N PRO A 84 -12.47 -1.24 -9.68
CA PRO A 84 -13.80 -1.74 -10.01
C PRO A 84 -14.77 -1.41 -8.87
N ASP A 85 -16.00 -1.03 -9.22
CA ASP A 85 -17.06 -0.55 -8.30
C ASP A 85 -17.24 -1.40 -7.03
N ARG A 86 -16.99 -2.71 -7.14
CA ARG A 86 -17.11 -3.68 -6.03
C ARG A 86 -16.05 -3.52 -4.93
N VAL A 87 -14.92 -2.88 -5.22
CA VAL A 87 -13.82 -2.66 -4.25
C VAL A 87 -14.15 -1.48 -3.34
N ILE A 88 -14.81 -0.45 -3.88
CA ILE A 88 -15.28 0.72 -3.12
C ILE A 88 -16.27 0.28 -2.02
N ALA A 89 -17.10 -0.73 -2.30
CA ALA A 89 -18.09 -1.25 -1.36
C ALA A 89 -17.49 -2.04 -0.19
N LEU A 90 -16.31 -2.68 -0.36
CA LEU A 90 -15.68 -3.50 0.68
C LEU A 90 -14.91 -2.68 1.72
N SER A 91 -14.43 -1.48 1.35
CA SER A 91 -13.85 -0.53 2.31
C SER A 91 -14.92 0.10 3.23
N LEU A 92 -16.20 -0.04 2.91
CA LEU A 92 -17.34 0.53 3.64
C LEU A 92 -18.04 -0.48 4.57
N THR A 93 -17.58 -1.73 4.64
CA THR A 93 -18.11 -2.75 5.56
C THR A 93 -17.07 -3.10 6.63
N LEU A 94 -16.72 -2.10 7.43
CA LEU A 94 -16.15 -2.26 8.77
C LEU A 94 -17.12 -1.58 9.75
N ASP A 95 -18.32 -2.15 9.87
CA ASP A 95 -19.21 -1.92 11.00
C ASP A 95 -20.14 -3.13 11.09
N GLU A 96 -19.75 -4.09 11.93
CA GLU A 96 -20.61 -4.78 12.91
C GLU A 96 -19.74 -5.49 13.96
#